data_AF-A0A804UKQ3-F1
#
_entry.id   AF-A0A804UKQ3-F1
#
_cell.length_a   1.000
_cell.length_b   1.000
_cell.length_c   1.000
_cell.angle_alpha   90.00
_cell.angle_beta   90.00
_cell.angle_gamma   90.00
#
_symmetry.space_group_name_H-M   'P 1'
#
loop_
_entity.id
_entity.type
_entity.pdbx_description
1 polymer ?
#
loop_
_entity_poly.entity_id
_entity_poly.type
_entity_poly.pdbx_seq_one_letter_code
_entity_poly.pdbx_strand_id
1 'polypeptide(L)'
;MEQDQSPAVDSADSGAAAFDFATGNAPSSAVTSGSAVAPDGGAQAADTSAYQAEHTELNGTTGDMSNYQSAGAAENGTAVTEIGEPVPEPSYEEAVLSAEEARLWSVVTANCLDFNAWTTLIEETEKNAENDILKIRKVYDSFLTEFPLCFGYWKKYADHEARLDGVNKVIEVYERAVLAVTYSVDIWYNYCQFAISTYDDPDIVRRLFERGLAYVGTDYRSNILWDEYIKYEESLEAWSHLAVIYTRVLEHPIQQLDRYFNCLKELASKHSFSEILTAEEASVYVVTSETSAQAPDGDTHPDDIDKAGQPELSSLADAENLAKYVSMREEMYKKAKEYESEIIGFELAIRRPYFHVKPLDNPELENWHSYLDFIEKEEDINKLPL
;
A
#
# COMPACT_ATOMS: atom_id res chain seq x y z
N MET A 1 -45.68 -53.76 -39.96
CA MET A 1 -45.71 -52.94 -38.75
C MET A 1 -44.29 -52.43 -38.58
N GLU A 2 -43.88 -51.39 -39.29
CA GLU A 2 -44.29 -49.97 -39.12
C GLU A 2 -43.77 -49.42 -37.78
N GLN A 3 -43.17 -48.23 -37.69
CA GLN A 3 -42.89 -47.19 -38.70
C GLN A 3 -41.77 -46.27 -38.14
N ASP A 4 -41.19 -45.42 -39.00
CA ASP A 4 -40.53 -44.13 -38.65
C ASP A 4 -39.27 -44.13 -37.72
N GLN A 5 -38.39 -43.11 -37.75
CA GLN A 5 -38.43 -41.81 -38.44
C GLN A 5 -37.03 -41.30 -38.87
N SER A 6 -37.02 -40.26 -39.72
CA SER A 6 -35.87 -39.59 -40.34
C SER A 6 -35.04 -38.67 -39.40
N PRO A 7 -33.85 -38.15 -39.82
CA PRO A 7 -32.90 -37.50 -38.92
C PRO A 7 -33.11 -35.98 -38.76
N ALA A 8 -32.47 -35.40 -37.75
CA ALA A 8 -32.42 -33.95 -37.50
C ALA A 8 -30.99 -33.39 -37.62
N VAL A 9 -30.89 -32.07 -37.80
CA VAL A 9 -29.75 -31.35 -38.36
C VAL A 9 -29.19 -30.34 -37.35
N ASP A 10 -27.87 -30.34 -37.22
CA ASP A 10 -26.94 -29.21 -37.01
C ASP A 10 -27.38 -27.98 -36.19
N SER A 11 -26.63 -27.68 -35.12
CA SER A 11 -26.36 -26.30 -34.69
C SER A 11 -25.04 -26.24 -33.91
N ALA A 12 -24.12 -25.40 -34.37
CA ALA A 12 -22.88 -25.10 -33.66
C ALA A 12 -23.13 -24.31 -32.37
N ASP A 13 -22.26 -24.50 -31.37
CA ASP A 13 -21.99 -23.49 -30.35
C ASP A 13 -20.48 -23.38 -30.12
N SER A 14 -20.03 -22.21 -29.68
CA SER A 14 -18.68 -21.71 -29.86
C SER A 14 -17.76 -21.96 -28.66
N GLY A 15 -16.50 -22.26 -28.93
CA GLY A 15 -15.52 -22.55 -27.88
C GLY A 15 -15.05 -21.30 -27.14
N ALA A 16 -15.09 -21.35 -25.80
CA ALA A 16 -14.23 -20.54 -24.94
C ALA A 16 -13.01 -21.38 -24.54
N ALA A 17 -11.81 -20.95 -24.94
CA ALA A 17 -10.58 -21.70 -24.69
C ALA A 17 -9.97 -21.32 -23.32
N ALA A 18 -10.05 -22.24 -22.36
CA ALA A 18 -9.19 -22.22 -21.18
C ALA A 18 -7.85 -22.91 -21.53
N PHE A 19 -6.72 -22.26 -21.23
CA PHE A 19 -5.38 -22.82 -21.44
C PHE A 19 -4.78 -23.30 -20.11
N ASP A 20 -5.01 -24.57 -19.79
CA ASP A 20 -4.13 -25.33 -18.88
C ASP A 20 -2.85 -25.75 -19.62
N PHE A 21 -1.69 -25.64 -18.98
CA PHE A 21 -0.45 -26.24 -19.47
C PHE A 21 0.11 -27.25 -18.47
N ALA A 22 -0.25 -28.52 -18.69
CA ALA A 22 0.29 -29.65 -17.94
C ALA A 22 1.65 -30.11 -18.49
N THR A 23 2.51 -30.57 -17.59
CA THR A 23 3.85 -31.09 -17.86
C THR A 23 3.86 -32.38 -18.69
N GLY A 24 4.75 -32.48 -19.68
CA GLY A 24 5.02 -33.71 -20.44
C GLY A 24 6.53 -33.95 -20.62
N ASN A 25 7.00 -35.19 -20.47
CA ASN A 25 8.42 -35.52 -20.37
C ASN A 25 8.80 -36.76 -21.22
N ALA A 26 10.05 -36.80 -21.72
CA ALA A 26 10.74 -37.92 -22.39
C ALA A 26 10.20 -38.37 -23.80
N PRO A 27 10.94 -39.16 -24.62
CA PRO A 27 12.22 -39.86 -24.35
C PRO A 27 13.34 -39.73 -25.43
N SER A 28 14.46 -40.42 -25.18
CA SER A 28 15.77 -40.31 -25.87
C SER A 28 16.06 -41.33 -26.98
N SER A 29 17.05 -41.01 -27.84
CA SER A 29 18.03 -41.94 -28.45
C SER A 29 19.29 -41.15 -28.90
N ALA A 30 20.47 -41.36 -28.30
CA ALA A 30 21.52 -42.34 -28.65
C ALA A 30 22.07 -42.16 -30.10
N VAL A 31 23.39 -42.00 -30.35
CA VAL A 31 24.44 -43.03 -30.15
C VAL A 31 25.88 -42.43 -30.15
N THR A 32 26.68 -42.74 -29.09
CA THR A 32 28.16 -42.96 -28.97
C THR A 32 29.20 -42.12 -29.76
N SER A 33 30.43 -41.82 -29.28
CA SER A 33 31.22 -42.27 -28.10
C SER A 33 32.52 -41.44 -27.92
N GLY A 34 33.04 -41.33 -26.70
CA GLY A 34 34.42 -40.91 -26.42
C GLY A 34 34.69 -40.53 -24.95
N SER A 35 35.48 -41.33 -24.23
CA SER A 35 35.85 -41.20 -22.80
C SER A 35 36.25 -39.77 -22.38
N ALA A 36 35.61 -39.12 -21.39
CA ALA A 36 35.55 -39.40 -19.95
C ALA A 36 36.66 -38.69 -19.12
N VAL A 37 36.28 -37.60 -18.44
CA VAL A 37 36.51 -37.23 -17.01
C VAL A 37 36.06 -35.77 -16.86
N ALA A 38 35.15 -35.52 -15.90
CA ALA A 38 34.54 -34.24 -15.53
C ALA A 38 33.93 -34.39 -14.12
N PRO A 39 33.34 -33.36 -13.48
CA PRO A 39 33.28 -31.91 -13.80
C PRO A 39 33.94 -31.08 -12.64
N ASP A 40 33.82 -29.76 -12.47
CA ASP A 40 32.82 -28.82 -13.01
C ASP A 40 33.33 -27.38 -13.19
N GLY A 41 32.63 -26.64 -14.04
CA GLY A 41 32.65 -25.17 -14.11
C GLY A 41 31.58 -24.57 -13.17
N GLY A 42 31.15 -23.32 -13.33
CA GLY A 42 31.52 -22.36 -14.38
C GLY A 42 30.36 -21.47 -14.83
N ALA A 43 29.98 -20.53 -13.95
CA ALA A 43 29.31 -19.25 -14.26
C ALA A 43 27.81 -19.19 -14.69
N GLN A 44 27.22 -18.04 -14.29
CA GLN A 44 26.05 -17.34 -14.86
C GLN A 44 24.70 -18.07 -14.87
N ALA A 45 23.76 -17.80 -13.95
CA ALA A 45 23.09 -16.52 -13.62
C ALA A 45 22.14 -16.01 -14.71
N ALA A 46 20.85 -16.22 -14.48
CA ALA A 46 19.71 -15.59 -15.15
C ALA A 46 18.64 -15.29 -14.10
N ASP A 47 17.79 -14.31 -14.37
CA ASP A 47 17.10 -13.49 -13.37
C ASP A 47 15.62 -13.88 -13.17
N THR A 48 15.18 -13.98 -11.91
CA THR A 48 13.77 -14.14 -11.49
C THR A 48 13.56 -13.62 -10.07
N SER A 49 13.11 -12.38 -9.93
CA SER A 49 12.73 -11.77 -8.64
C SER A 49 11.27 -12.06 -8.27
N ALA A 50 11.02 -13.26 -7.72
CA ALA A 50 9.77 -13.59 -7.05
C ALA A 50 9.98 -13.55 -5.53
N TYR A 51 9.61 -12.46 -4.87
CA TYR A 51 9.68 -12.37 -3.41
C TYR A 51 8.52 -13.11 -2.75
N GLN A 52 8.73 -14.39 -2.43
CA GLN A 52 7.96 -15.05 -1.39
C GLN A 52 8.38 -14.49 -0.03
N ALA A 53 7.41 -14.01 0.75
CA ALA A 53 7.63 -13.62 2.14
C ALA A 53 7.77 -14.87 3.03
N GLU A 54 8.96 -15.46 3.08
CA GLU A 54 9.29 -16.48 4.07
C GLU A 54 9.47 -15.84 5.45
N HIS A 55 8.42 -15.85 6.26
CA HIS A 55 8.52 -15.55 7.69
C HIS A 55 9.42 -16.59 8.38
N THR A 56 10.69 -16.25 8.59
CA THR A 56 11.62 -17.06 9.39
C THR A 56 11.72 -16.53 10.82
N GLU A 57 11.76 -17.47 11.78
CA GLU A 57 11.84 -17.22 13.22
C GLU A 57 13.13 -16.48 13.59
N LEU A 58 13.04 -15.34 14.31
CA LEU A 58 14.19 -14.51 14.66
C LEU A 58 14.48 -14.49 16.16
N ASN A 59 15.14 -15.55 16.63
CA ASN A 59 15.80 -15.60 17.92
C ASN A 59 16.99 -14.59 17.98
N GLY A 60 17.37 -14.12 19.17
CA GLY A 60 18.72 -13.60 19.44
C GLY A 60 18.84 -12.26 20.16
N THR A 61 18.92 -12.35 21.49
CA THR A 61 19.93 -11.71 22.38
C THR A 61 19.91 -10.20 22.60
N THR A 62 20.09 -9.84 23.88
CA THR A 62 19.94 -8.52 24.49
C THR A 62 21.09 -7.54 24.26
N GLY A 63 20.74 -6.25 24.12
CA GLY A 63 21.62 -5.09 24.22
C GLY A 63 20.85 -3.93 24.86
N ASP A 64 21.47 -3.30 25.85
CA ASP A 64 20.85 -2.31 26.76
C ASP A 64 20.74 -0.92 26.10
N MET A 65 19.57 -0.25 26.19
CA MET A 65 19.48 1.17 25.85
C MET A 65 18.39 1.90 26.65
N SER A 66 18.79 3.02 27.26
CA SER A 66 17.98 3.80 28.20
C SER A 66 17.34 5.04 27.56
N ASN A 67 16.03 5.18 27.79
CA ASN A 67 15.34 6.41 28.20
C ASN A 67 15.56 7.70 27.37
N TYR A 68 14.55 8.10 26.59
CA TYR A 68 14.35 9.49 26.15
C TYR A 68 12.99 10.01 26.61
N GLN A 69 13.00 11.13 27.35
CA GLN A 69 11.79 11.81 27.80
C GLN A 69 11.33 12.81 26.74
N SER A 70 10.04 12.79 26.39
CA SER A 70 9.43 13.80 25.54
C SER A 70 9.05 15.05 26.35
N ALA A 71 9.39 16.23 25.83
CA ALA A 71 8.94 17.53 26.33
C ALA A 71 8.08 18.20 25.24
N GLY A 72 6.79 18.41 25.51
CA GLY A 72 5.83 18.86 24.50
C GLY A 72 5.62 20.37 24.44
N ALA A 73 4.59 20.77 23.67
CA ALA A 73 3.98 22.10 23.72
C ALA A 73 2.49 22.03 23.30
N ALA A 74 1.63 22.78 24.00
CA ALA A 74 0.30 23.20 23.52
C ALA A 74 0.47 24.41 22.56
N GLU A 75 -0.50 24.93 21.78
CA GLU A 75 -1.95 25.18 21.90
C GLU A 75 -2.55 25.26 20.45
N ASN A 76 -3.85 25.42 20.12
CA ASN A 76 -5.19 25.45 20.75
C ASN A 76 -6.20 25.10 19.60
N GLY A 77 -7.51 24.85 19.74
CA GLY A 77 -8.44 24.86 20.87
C GLY A 77 -9.87 25.17 20.40
N THR A 78 -10.84 24.26 20.57
CA THR A 78 -12.29 24.59 20.56
C THR A 78 -13.02 23.60 21.45
N ALA A 79 -13.60 24.10 22.54
CA ALA A 79 -14.19 23.27 23.58
C ALA A 79 -15.69 23.02 23.33
N VAL A 80 -16.10 21.75 23.40
CA VAL A 80 -17.48 21.36 23.72
C VAL A 80 -17.41 20.48 24.97
N THR A 81 -17.83 21.03 26.10
CA THR A 81 -17.85 20.32 27.39
C THR A 81 -19.13 19.51 27.52
N GLU A 82 -19.04 18.20 27.27
CA GLU A 82 -19.89 17.22 27.96
C GLU A 82 -19.00 16.35 28.84
N ILE A 83 -19.25 16.39 30.14
CA ILE A 83 -18.51 15.60 31.14
C ILE A 83 -19.15 14.21 31.16
N GLY A 84 -18.77 13.37 30.20
CA GLY A 84 -19.06 11.94 30.27
C GLY A 84 -18.33 11.33 31.46
N GLU A 85 -19.04 10.53 32.26
CA GLU A 85 -18.42 9.74 33.33
C GLU A 85 -17.34 8.82 32.74
N PRO A 86 -16.23 8.56 33.46
CA PRO A 86 -15.22 7.63 32.97
C PRO A 86 -15.84 6.25 32.79
N VAL A 87 -15.94 5.80 31.54
CA VAL A 87 -16.34 4.44 31.20
C VAL A 87 -15.41 3.49 31.95
N PRO A 88 -15.92 2.55 32.78
CA PRO A 88 -15.06 1.63 33.49
C PRO A 88 -14.23 0.81 32.49
N GLU A 89 -12.92 0.76 32.68
CA GLU A 89 -12.09 -0.25 32.01
C GLU A 89 -12.69 -1.62 32.30
N PRO A 90 -12.81 -2.51 31.29
CA PRO A 90 -13.28 -3.87 31.51
C PRO A 90 -12.27 -4.59 32.43
N SER A 91 -12.66 -4.73 33.69
CA SER A 91 -11.92 -5.50 34.69
C SER A 91 -11.67 -6.90 34.13
N TYR A 92 -10.40 -7.22 33.88
CA TYR A 92 -9.96 -8.54 33.48
C TYR A 92 -10.09 -9.49 34.70
N GLU A 93 -11.31 -9.95 34.98
CA GLU A 93 -11.51 -10.99 36.00
C GLU A 93 -10.59 -12.17 35.70
N GLU A 94 -9.91 -12.67 36.74
CA GLU A 94 -8.73 -13.53 36.62
C GLU A 94 -9.03 -14.86 35.90
N ALA A 95 -8.90 -14.85 34.57
CA ALA A 95 -8.75 -16.06 33.78
C ALA A 95 -7.57 -16.84 34.35
N VAL A 96 -7.83 -18.07 34.82
CA VAL A 96 -6.84 -18.88 35.54
C VAL A 96 -5.60 -19.05 34.65
N LEU A 97 -4.51 -18.39 35.05
CA LEU A 97 -3.24 -18.51 34.37
C LEU A 97 -2.65 -19.88 34.64
N SER A 98 -2.10 -20.50 33.60
CA SER A 98 -1.28 -21.70 33.76
C SER A 98 -0.04 -21.35 34.59
N ALA A 99 0.57 -22.35 35.24
CA ALA A 99 1.79 -22.12 36.01
C ALA A 99 2.93 -21.57 35.14
N GLU A 100 2.93 -21.89 33.84
CA GLU A 100 3.92 -21.39 32.87
C GLU A 100 3.57 -19.98 32.38
N GLU A 101 2.30 -19.69 32.08
CA GLU A 101 1.84 -18.33 31.79
C GLU A 101 2.20 -17.37 32.93
N ALA A 102 1.91 -17.74 34.18
CA ALA A 102 2.25 -16.95 35.36
C ALA A 102 3.77 -16.77 35.54
N ARG A 103 4.57 -17.79 35.21
CA ARG A 103 6.04 -17.70 35.21
C ARG A 103 6.53 -16.70 34.17
N LEU A 104 6.02 -16.77 32.95
CA LEU A 104 6.38 -15.88 31.84
C LEU A 104 5.95 -14.43 32.12
N TRP A 105 4.74 -14.21 32.64
CA TRP A 105 4.29 -12.90 33.14
C TRP A 105 5.24 -12.32 34.21
N SER A 106 5.78 -13.16 35.11
CA SER A 106 6.77 -12.71 36.10
C SER A 106 8.12 -12.34 35.49
N VAL A 107 8.51 -12.90 34.33
CA VAL A 107 9.76 -12.52 33.65
C VAL A 107 9.60 -11.16 32.99
N VAL A 108 8.54 -10.94 32.20
CA VAL A 108 8.30 -9.65 31.53
C VAL A 108 8.00 -8.52 32.54
N THR A 109 7.37 -8.82 33.67
CA THR A 109 7.18 -7.83 34.76
C THR A 109 8.50 -7.46 35.44
N ALA A 110 9.47 -8.39 35.50
CA ALA A 110 10.78 -8.13 36.08
C ALA A 110 11.73 -7.39 35.14
N ASN A 111 11.54 -7.54 33.82
CA ASN A 111 12.26 -6.80 32.79
C ASN A 111 11.35 -6.56 31.57
N CYS A 112 10.62 -5.44 31.59
CA CYS A 112 9.64 -5.10 30.55
C CYS A 112 10.28 -4.82 29.18
N LEU A 113 11.60 -4.58 29.14
CA LEU A 113 12.36 -4.36 27.91
C LEU A 113 12.95 -5.67 27.32
N ASP A 114 12.71 -6.84 27.92
CA ASP A 114 13.10 -8.12 27.32
C ASP A 114 12.09 -8.55 26.24
N PHE A 115 12.36 -8.12 25.01
CA PHE A 115 11.58 -8.49 23.83
C PHE A 115 11.41 -10.00 23.66
N ASN A 116 12.43 -10.81 23.93
CA ASN A 116 12.34 -12.28 23.74
C ASN A 116 11.46 -12.93 24.81
N ALA A 117 11.45 -12.38 26.03
CA ALA A 117 10.52 -12.82 27.06
C ALA A 117 9.06 -12.52 26.67
N TRP A 118 8.81 -11.35 26.05
CA TRP A 118 7.50 -11.01 25.50
C TRP A 118 7.09 -11.90 24.32
N THR A 119 7.95 -12.17 23.34
CA THR A 119 7.60 -13.07 22.22
C THR A 119 7.26 -14.46 22.73
N THR A 120 8.05 -14.99 23.68
CA THR A 120 7.78 -16.29 24.33
C THR A 120 6.44 -16.30 25.06
N LEU A 121 6.09 -15.21 25.77
CA LEU A 121 4.80 -15.08 26.45
C LEU A 121 3.62 -14.98 25.47
N ILE A 122 3.78 -14.25 24.36
CA ILE A 122 2.77 -14.15 23.30
C ILE A 122 2.55 -15.52 22.66
N GLU A 123 3.61 -16.21 22.22
CA GLU A 123 3.54 -17.53 21.59
C GLU A 123 2.84 -18.57 22.49
N GLU A 124 3.19 -18.64 23.78
CA GLU A 124 2.56 -19.56 24.73
C GLU A 124 1.10 -19.16 25.04
N THR A 125 0.78 -17.85 25.02
CA THR A 125 -0.61 -17.37 25.16
C THR A 125 -1.44 -17.69 23.92
N GLU A 126 -0.98 -17.39 22.71
CA GLU A 126 -1.66 -17.71 21.45
C GLU A 126 -1.99 -19.20 21.33
N LYS A 127 -1.06 -20.06 21.75
CA LYS A 127 -1.17 -21.53 21.73
C LYS A 127 -2.12 -22.10 22.79
N ASN A 128 -2.18 -21.51 23.99
CA ASN A 128 -3.03 -22.01 25.09
C ASN A 128 -4.40 -21.33 25.17
N ALA A 129 -4.52 -20.12 24.61
CA ALA A 129 -5.66 -19.22 24.71
C ALA A 129 -6.24 -18.86 23.33
N GLU A 130 -6.10 -19.74 22.33
CA GLU A 130 -6.49 -19.51 20.93
C GLU A 130 -7.94 -18.99 20.75
N ASN A 131 -8.84 -19.34 21.68
CA ASN A 131 -10.25 -18.94 21.71
C ASN A 131 -10.62 -18.06 22.94
N ASP A 132 -9.65 -17.61 23.73
CA ASP A 132 -9.84 -16.72 24.89
C ASP A 132 -9.28 -15.33 24.57
N ILE A 133 -10.13 -14.51 23.94
CA ILE A 133 -9.78 -13.15 23.51
C ILE A 133 -9.36 -12.24 24.67
N LEU A 134 -9.79 -12.50 25.91
CA LEU A 134 -9.40 -11.68 27.06
C LEU A 134 -7.93 -11.89 27.45
N LYS A 135 -7.44 -13.13 27.37
CA LYS A 135 -6.01 -13.43 27.52
C LYS A 135 -5.18 -12.82 26.38
N ILE A 136 -5.65 -12.94 25.14
CA ILE A 136 -4.98 -12.34 23.97
C ILE A 136 -4.88 -10.82 24.13
N ARG A 137 -5.99 -10.12 24.41
CA ARG A 137 -5.99 -8.66 24.68
C ARG A 137 -4.98 -8.28 25.73
N LYS A 138 -5.01 -8.95 26.89
CA LYS A 138 -4.11 -8.66 28.01
C LYS A 138 -2.63 -8.75 27.61
N VAL A 139 -2.21 -9.81 26.91
CA VAL A 139 -0.80 -9.94 26.51
C VAL A 139 -0.41 -8.93 25.43
N TYR A 140 -1.27 -8.69 24.44
CA TYR A 140 -0.99 -7.77 23.35
C TYR A 140 -1.01 -6.31 23.78
N ASP A 141 -1.99 -5.87 24.57
CA ASP A 141 -2.05 -4.50 25.11
C ASP A 141 -0.83 -4.20 26.01
N SER A 142 -0.41 -5.18 26.83
CA SER A 142 0.78 -5.01 27.68
C SER A 142 2.07 -4.94 26.86
N PHE A 143 2.25 -5.84 25.88
CA PHE A 143 3.42 -5.84 25.01
C PHE A 143 3.52 -4.56 24.16
N LEU A 144 2.41 -4.14 23.54
CA LEU A 144 2.37 -2.97 22.66
C LEU A 144 2.45 -1.63 23.39
N THR A 145 2.28 -1.64 24.73
CA THR A 145 2.63 -0.49 25.58
C THR A 145 4.15 -0.30 25.68
N GLU A 146 4.93 -1.37 25.75
CA GLU A 146 6.40 -1.34 25.82
C GLU A 146 7.05 -1.27 24.43
N PHE A 147 6.46 -1.92 23.43
CA PHE A 147 6.97 -2.02 22.05
C PHE A 147 5.94 -1.53 21.00
N PRO A 148 5.48 -0.27 21.07
CA PRO A 148 4.43 0.27 20.19
C PRO A 148 4.83 0.26 18.70
N LEU A 149 6.13 0.36 18.39
CA LEU A 149 6.64 0.42 17.01
C LEU A 149 6.60 -0.92 16.24
N CYS A 150 6.19 -2.01 16.89
CA CYS A 150 6.15 -3.34 16.29
C CYS A 150 4.85 -3.60 15.49
N PHE A 151 4.71 -2.94 14.33
CA PHE A 151 3.50 -3.00 13.46
C PHE A 151 2.98 -4.43 13.19
N GLY A 152 3.87 -5.42 13.02
CA GLY A 152 3.48 -6.82 12.80
C GLY A 152 2.66 -7.43 13.93
N TYR A 153 2.85 -6.98 15.17
CA TYR A 153 2.06 -7.42 16.32
C TYR A 153 0.71 -6.69 16.41
N TRP A 154 0.63 -5.41 16.02
CA TRP A 154 -0.65 -4.73 15.82
C TRP A 154 -1.52 -5.47 14.79
N LYS A 155 -0.91 -5.91 13.68
CA LYS A 155 -1.58 -6.70 12.64
C LYS A 155 -2.07 -8.05 13.19
N LYS A 156 -1.22 -8.82 13.88
CA LYS A 156 -1.63 -10.09 14.52
C LYS A 156 -2.79 -9.89 15.52
N TYR A 157 -2.74 -8.82 16.31
CA TYR A 157 -3.82 -8.50 17.26
C TYR A 157 -5.14 -8.23 16.54
N ALA A 158 -5.11 -7.44 15.46
CA ALA A 158 -6.28 -7.21 14.61
C ALA A 158 -6.84 -8.52 14.01
N ASP A 159 -5.98 -9.44 13.57
CA ASP A 159 -6.39 -10.77 13.09
C ASP A 159 -7.09 -11.60 14.20
N HIS A 160 -6.59 -11.55 15.45
CA HIS A 160 -7.23 -12.24 16.58
C HIS A 160 -8.61 -11.64 16.93
N GLU A 161 -8.74 -10.31 16.94
CA GLU A 161 -10.01 -9.63 17.15
C GLU A 161 -11.03 -9.97 16.05
N ALA A 162 -10.58 -10.03 14.80
CA ALA A 162 -11.40 -10.40 13.65
C ALA A 162 -11.93 -11.84 13.75
N ARG A 163 -11.13 -12.74 14.34
CA ARG A 163 -11.48 -14.15 14.54
C ARG A 163 -12.42 -14.40 15.73
N LEU A 164 -12.31 -13.61 16.81
CA LEU A 164 -12.87 -13.97 18.11
C LEU A 164 -13.96 -13.03 18.67
N ASP A 165 -14.02 -11.76 18.27
CA ASP A 165 -15.06 -10.82 18.73
C ASP A 165 -15.77 -10.16 17.53
N GLY A 166 -15.06 -9.33 16.77
CA GLY A 166 -15.55 -8.83 15.49
C GLY A 166 -15.11 -7.41 15.12
N VAL A 167 -15.68 -6.93 14.00
CA VAL A 167 -15.33 -5.71 13.24
C VAL A 167 -15.02 -4.49 14.13
N ASN A 168 -15.86 -4.18 15.12
CA ASN A 168 -15.67 -3.00 15.97
C ASN A 168 -14.34 -3.02 16.73
N LYS A 169 -13.89 -4.19 17.20
CA LYS A 169 -12.62 -4.33 17.93
C LYS A 169 -11.41 -4.34 17.01
N VAL A 170 -11.57 -4.85 15.79
CA VAL A 170 -10.56 -4.72 14.73
C VAL A 170 -10.30 -3.24 14.41
N ILE A 171 -11.35 -2.43 14.32
CA ILE A 171 -11.25 -0.97 14.14
C ILE A 171 -10.54 -0.32 15.34
N GLU A 172 -10.91 -0.65 16.58
CA GLU A 172 -10.23 -0.12 17.78
C GLU A 172 -8.72 -0.49 17.82
N VAL A 173 -8.34 -1.69 17.36
CA VAL A 173 -6.92 -2.07 17.26
C VAL A 173 -6.22 -1.28 16.15
N TYR A 174 -6.79 -1.16 14.96
CA TYR A 174 -6.17 -0.41 13.86
C TYR A 174 -6.06 1.10 14.15
N GLU A 175 -7.08 1.71 14.76
CA GLU A 175 -7.02 3.14 15.14
C GLU A 175 -5.95 3.41 16.21
N ARG A 176 -5.69 2.47 17.14
CA ARG A 176 -4.52 2.56 18.04
C ARG A 176 -3.22 2.32 17.29
N ALA A 177 -3.18 1.38 16.37
CA ALA A 177 -1.99 1.04 15.60
C ALA A 177 -1.50 2.22 14.74
N VAL A 178 -2.38 2.91 14.00
CA VAL A 178 -1.98 4.08 13.20
C VAL A 178 -1.54 5.28 14.04
N LEU A 179 -1.86 5.34 15.33
CA LEU A 179 -1.31 6.32 16.27
C LEU A 179 0.05 5.90 16.84
N ALA A 180 0.29 4.59 16.97
CA ALA A 180 1.55 4.04 17.47
C ALA A 180 2.65 3.93 16.39
N VAL A 181 2.26 3.62 15.15
CA VAL A 181 3.14 3.42 13.98
C VAL A 181 2.63 4.24 12.78
N THR A 182 2.44 5.54 12.98
CA THR A 182 1.84 6.46 11.98
C THR A 182 2.55 6.47 10.62
N TYR A 183 3.87 6.26 10.60
CA TYR A 183 4.66 6.24 9.36
C TYR A 183 4.89 4.82 8.79
N SER A 184 4.22 3.78 9.31
CA SER A 184 4.31 2.44 8.72
C SER A 184 3.39 2.31 7.50
N VAL A 185 3.95 2.21 6.30
CA VAL A 185 3.18 1.87 5.08
C VAL A 185 2.36 0.59 5.29
N ASP A 186 2.98 -0.43 5.89
CA ASP A 186 2.34 -1.72 6.15
C ASP A 186 1.07 -1.61 7.01
N ILE A 187 1.05 -0.80 8.08
CA ILE A 187 -0.14 -0.73 8.93
C ILE A 187 -1.31 -0.06 8.21
N TRP A 188 -1.04 0.99 7.43
CA TRP A 188 -2.05 1.68 6.62
C TRP A 188 -2.58 0.76 5.52
N TYR A 189 -1.70 0.01 4.84
CA TYR A 189 -2.09 -0.99 3.85
C TYR A 189 -3.01 -2.06 4.47
N ASN A 190 -2.62 -2.68 5.59
CA ASN A 190 -3.45 -3.68 6.27
C ASN A 190 -4.82 -3.11 6.69
N TYR A 191 -4.87 -1.87 7.20
CA TYR A 191 -6.12 -1.23 7.59
C TYR A 191 -7.01 -0.89 6.37
N CYS A 192 -6.43 -0.43 5.26
CA CYS A 192 -7.16 -0.17 4.02
C CYS A 192 -7.72 -1.46 3.41
N GLN A 193 -6.96 -2.57 3.40
CA GLN A 193 -7.46 -3.88 2.98
C GLN A 193 -8.63 -4.37 3.83
N PHE A 194 -8.54 -4.20 5.15
CA PHE A 194 -9.65 -4.48 6.05
C PHE A 194 -10.88 -3.60 5.74
N ALA A 195 -10.68 -2.31 5.48
CA ALA A 195 -11.77 -1.39 5.13
C ALA A 195 -12.46 -1.75 3.80
N ILE A 196 -11.69 -2.07 2.74
CA ILE A 196 -12.21 -2.58 1.46
C ILE A 196 -13.09 -3.83 1.69
N SER A 197 -12.68 -4.70 2.60
CA SER A 197 -13.39 -5.95 2.91
C SER A 197 -14.60 -5.78 3.85
N THR A 198 -14.80 -4.58 4.41
CA THR A 198 -15.75 -4.31 5.50
C THR A 198 -16.83 -3.29 5.13
N TYR A 199 -16.50 -2.29 4.31
CA TYR A 199 -17.40 -1.18 3.99
C TYR A 199 -17.83 -1.20 2.52
N ASP A 200 -19.16 -1.21 2.31
CA ASP A 200 -19.77 -1.07 0.98
C ASP A 200 -19.73 0.38 0.44
N ASP A 201 -19.49 1.38 1.31
CA ASP A 201 -19.45 2.81 0.97
C ASP A 201 -18.03 3.22 0.52
N PRO A 202 -17.81 3.55 -0.77
CA PRO A 202 -16.50 3.94 -1.28
C PRO A 202 -15.94 5.18 -0.62
N ASP A 203 -16.78 6.10 -0.14
CA ASP A 203 -16.28 7.33 0.45
C ASP A 203 -15.72 7.09 1.86
N ILE A 204 -16.10 6.01 2.55
CA ILE A 204 -15.42 5.57 3.78
C ILE A 204 -14.01 5.06 3.44
N VAL A 205 -13.91 4.19 2.43
CA VAL A 205 -12.65 3.56 2.01
C VAL A 205 -11.66 4.62 1.50
N ARG A 206 -12.10 5.52 0.61
CA ARG A 206 -11.34 6.67 0.12
C ARG A 206 -10.84 7.55 1.25
N ARG A 207 -11.70 7.94 2.20
CA ARG A 207 -11.29 8.74 3.37
C ARG A 207 -10.18 8.06 4.19
N LEU A 208 -10.17 6.73 4.29
CA LEU A 208 -9.11 6.02 4.98
C LEU A 208 -7.80 5.99 4.18
N PHE A 209 -7.86 5.72 2.88
CA PHE A 209 -6.69 5.81 1.99
C PHE A 209 -6.07 7.21 2.04
N GLU A 210 -6.86 8.27 1.87
CA GLU A 210 -6.37 9.65 1.95
C GLU A 210 -5.75 9.98 3.31
N ARG A 211 -6.33 9.46 4.40
CA ARG A 211 -5.78 9.65 5.75
C ARG A 211 -4.42 8.96 5.92
N GLY A 212 -4.22 7.79 5.32
CA GLY A 212 -2.92 7.10 5.34
C GLY A 212 -1.89 7.79 4.43
N LEU A 213 -2.29 8.12 3.20
CA LEU A 213 -1.44 8.79 2.22
C LEU A 213 -0.97 10.18 2.68
N ALA A 214 -1.71 10.86 3.56
CA ALA A 214 -1.27 12.09 4.20
C ALA A 214 -0.03 11.91 5.13
N TYR A 215 0.28 10.69 5.58
CA TYR A 215 1.46 10.38 6.41
C TYR A 215 2.53 9.59 5.67
N VAL A 216 2.14 8.62 4.84
CA VAL A 216 3.08 7.69 4.18
C VAL A 216 3.08 7.79 2.65
N GLY A 217 2.30 8.69 2.05
CA GLY A 217 2.19 8.80 0.59
C GLY A 217 3.48 9.23 -0.12
N THR A 218 4.43 9.83 0.60
CA THR A 218 5.74 10.28 0.12
C THR A 218 6.88 9.27 0.37
N ASP A 219 6.65 8.21 1.16
CA ASP A 219 7.65 7.17 1.41
C ASP A 219 8.02 6.48 0.08
N TYR A 220 9.33 6.29 -0.16
CA TYR A 220 9.88 5.60 -1.32
C TYR A 220 9.21 4.23 -1.57
N ARG A 221 8.84 3.53 -0.50
CA ARG A 221 8.27 2.17 -0.47
C ARG A 221 6.73 2.17 -0.32
N SER A 222 6.09 3.34 -0.40
CA SER A 222 4.62 3.49 -0.33
C SER A 222 3.85 2.85 -1.48
N ASN A 223 4.55 2.36 -2.52
CA ASN A 223 3.97 1.79 -3.74
C ASN A 223 2.92 0.70 -3.45
N ILE A 224 3.05 -0.08 -2.37
CA ILE A 224 2.06 -1.11 -2.01
C ILE A 224 0.70 -0.54 -1.63
N LEU A 225 0.67 0.64 -1.01
CA LEU A 225 -0.57 1.33 -0.62
C LEU A 225 -1.21 2.02 -1.83
N TRP A 226 -0.40 2.67 -2.66
CA TRP A 226 -0.85 3.27 -3.92
C TRP A 226 -1.40 2.22 -4.89
N ASP A 227 -0.75 1.07 -5.02
CA ASP A 227 -1.22 -0.04 -5.86
C ASP A 227 -2.58 -0.58 -5.40
N GLU A 228 -2.79 -0.69 -4.10
CA GLU A 228 -4.08 -1.16 -3.57
C GLU A 228 -5.19 -0.13 -3.80
N TYR A 229 -4.89 1.17 -3.68
CA TYR A 229 -5.86 2.23 -3.96
C TYR A 229 -6.21 2.30 -5.44
N ILE A 230 -5.21 2.16 -6.33
CA ILE A 230 -5.41 2.12 -7.78
C ILE A 230 -6.30 0.92 -8.16
N LYS A 231 -6.00 -0.29 -7.68
CA LYS A 231 -6.85 -1.48 -7.92
C LYS A 231 -8.29 -1.26 -7.42
N TYR A 232 -8.45 -0.60 -6.28
CA TYR A 232 -9.77 -0.31 -5.72
C TYR A 232 -10.57 0.64 -6.62
N GLU A 233 -9.99 1.77 -7.04
CA GLU A 233 -10.67 2.72 -7.93
C GLU A 233 -10.85 2.17 -9.37
N GLU A 234 -9.95 1.31 -9.86
CA GLU A 234 -10.15 0.52 -11.09
C GLU A 234 -11.36 -0.41 -10.99
N SER A 235 -11.57 -1.06 -9.84
CA SER A 235 -12.74 -1.92 -9.60
C SER A 235 -14.07 -1.15 -9.52
N LEU A 236 -14.00 0.16 -9.26
CA LEU A 236 -15.13 1.10 -9.26
C LEU A 236 -15.33 1.83 -10.60
N GLU A 237 -14.48 1.58 -11.60
CA GLU A 237 -14.43 2.32 -12.87
C GLU A 237 -14.31 3.85 -12.69
N ALA A 238 -13.64 4.30 -11.63
CA ALA A 238 -13.54 5.70 -11.22
C ALA A 238 -12.40 6.44 -11.94
N TRP A 239 -12.49 6.54 -13.28
CA TRP A 239 -11.40 7.01 -14.16
C TRP A 239 -10.85 8.39 -13.81
N SER A 240 -11.68 9.35 -13.40
CA SER A 240 -11.24 10.68 -12.96
C SER A 240 -10.51 10.65 -11.62
N HIS A 241 -10.90 9.75 -10.71
CA HIS A 241 -10.20 9.58 -9.43
C HIS A 241 -8.84 8.88 -9.62
N LEU A 242 -8.77 7.89 -10.51
CA LEU A 242 -7.51 7.27 -10.94
C LEU A 242 -6.56 8.29 -11.56
N ALA A 243 -7.07 9.20 -12.40
CA ALA A 243 -6.29 10.26 -13.00
C ALA A 243 -5.64 11.17 -11.95
N VAL A 244 -6.37 11.53 -10.89
CA VAL A 244 -5.83 12.27 -9.72
C VAL A 244 -4.80 11.45 -8.95
N ILE A 245 -5.06 10.19 -8.66
CA ILE A 245 -4.12 9.30 -7.96
C ILE A 245 -2.80 9.19 -8.72
N TYR A 246 -2.84 8.85 -10.02
CA TYR A 246 -1.64 8.80 -10.86
C TYR A 246 -0.93 10.16 -10.91
N THR A 247 -1.66 11.28 -10.94
CA THR A 247 -1.04 12.62 -10.92
C THR A 247 -0.21 12.83 -9.64
N ARG A 248 -0.77 12.50 -8.47
CA ARG A 248 -0.10 12.65 -7.16
C ARG A 248 1.10 11.72 -7.01
N VAL A 249 0.99 10.47 -7.46
CA VAL A 249 2.13 9.54 -7.43
C VAL A 249 3.32 10.08 -8.22
N LEU A 250 3.08 10.81 -9.33
CA LEU A 250 4.13 11.42 -10.16
C LEU A 250 4.74 12.70 -9.57
N GLU A 251 4.27 13.18 -8.41
CA GLU A 251 4.89 14.30 -7.67
C GLU A 251 6.02 13.84 -6.74
N HIS A 252 6.14 12.53 -6.51
CA HIS A 252 7.01 11.95 -5.48
C HIS A 252 7.93 10.87 -6.07
N PRO A 253 9.15 10.67 -5.52
CA PRO A 253 10.13 9.74 -6.05
C PRO A 253 9.84 8.27 -5.64
N ILE A 254 8.61 7.79 -5.83
CA ILE A 254 8.16 6.49 -5.29
C ILE A 254 8.66 5.33 -6.17
N GLN A 255 8.96 4.19 -5.56
CA GLN A 255 9.31 2.96 -6.28
C GLN A 255 8.34 2.65 -7.42
N GLN A 256 8.89 2.23 -8.56
CA GLN A 256 8.15 1.88 -9.78
C GLN A 256 7.47 3.07 -10.48
N LEU A 257 7.98 4.29 -10.31
CA LEU A 257 7.46 5.50 -10.97
C LEU A 257 7.25 5.36 -12.49
N ASP A 258 8.16 4.66 -13.18
CA ASP A 258 8.03 4.30 -14.60
C ASP A 258 6.73 3.53 -14.90
N ARG A 259 6.30 2.62 -14.03
CA ARG A 259 5.04 1.88 -14.19
C ARG A 259 3.86 2.83 -14.06
N TYR A 260 3.81 3.65 -13.01
CA TYR A 260 2.71 4.59 -12.79
C TYR A 260 2.55 5.58 -13.96
N PHE A 261 3.65 6.11 -14.51
CA PHE A 261 3.59 6.97 -15.69
C PHE A 261 3.12 6.24 -16.95
N ASN A 262 3.49 4.97 -17.12
CA ASN A 262 2.97 4.14 -18.22
C ASN A 262 1.46 3.85 -18.06
N CYS A 263 1.01 3.53 -16.85
CA CYS A 263 -0.41 3.32 -16.55
C CYS A 263 -1.24 4.61 -16.77
N LEU A 264 -0.73 5.79 -16.41
CA LEU A 264 -1.36 7.08 -16.74
C LEU A 264 -1.53 7.27 -18.26
N LYS A 265 -0.49 6.97 -19.05
CA LYS A 265 -0.56 7.05 -20.52
C LYS A 265 -1.56 6.05 -21.10
N GLU A 266 -1.64 4.85 -20.52
CA GLU A 266 -2.65 3.87 -20.91
C GLU A 266 -4.07 4.34 -20.59
N LEU A 267 -4.32 4.86 -19.38
CA LEU A 267 -5.60 5.46 -18.97
C LEU A 267 -5.99 6.56 -19.96
N ALA A 268 -5.07 7.51 -20.22
CA ALA A 268 -5.26 8.56 -21.21
C ALA A 268 -5.61 8.00 -22.61
N SER A 269 -4.94 6.95 -23.07
CA SER A 269 -5.21 6.35 -24.39
C SER A 269 -6.54 5.60 -24.51
N LYS A 270 -7.13 5.16 -23.39
CA LYS A 270 -8.33 4.31 -23.35
C LYS A 270 -9.62 5.12 -23.10
N HIS A 271 -9.52 6.29 -22.49
CA HIS A 271 -10.65 7.13 -22.08
C HIS A 271 -10.58 8.52 -22.73
N SER A 272 -11.74 9.13 -22.94
CA SER A 272 -11.81 10.50 -23.45
C SER A 272 -11.32 11.51 -22.40
N PHE A 273 -10.91 12.69 -22.88
CA PHE A 273 -10.41 13.74 -21.99
C PHE A 273 -11.45 14.16 -20.93
N SER A 274 -12.75 14.14 -21.24
CA SER A 274 -13.81 14.48 -20.29
C SER A 274 -14.09 13.41 -19.24
N GLU A 275 -13.72 12.14 -19.46
CA GLU A 275 -13.91 11.04 -18.51
C GLU A 275 -12.81 10.98 -17.44
N ILE A 276 -11.61 11.46 -17.76
CA ILE A 276 -10.45 11.45 -16.85
C ILE A 276 -10.32 12.73 -16.01
N LEU A 277 -11.07 13.79 -16.30
CA LEU A 277 -11.01 15.01 -15.49
C LEU A 277 -11.94 14.94 -14.27
N THR A 278 -11.47 15.49 -13.16
CA THR A 278 -12.35 15.91 -12.06
C THR A 278 -13.29 17.06 -12.48
N ALA A 279 -14.38 17.27 -11.74
CA ALA A 279 -15.28 18.41 -11.98
C ALA A 279 -14.54 19.75 -11.81
N GLU A 280 -13.60 19.78 -10.87
CA GLU A 280 -12.70 20.88 -10.56
C GLU A 280 -11.77 21.17 -11.74
N GLU A 281 -11.01 20.19 -12.24
CA GLU A 281 -10.13 20.37 -13.40
C GLU A 281 -10.91 20.75 -14.66
N ALA A 282 -12.06 20.12 -14.91
CA ALA A 282 -12.93 20.46 -16.04
C ALA A 282 -13.35 21.94 -16.01
N SER A 283 -13.68 22.47 -14.82
CA SER A 283 -14.02 23.90 -14.66
C SER A 283 -12.83 24.82 -14.98
N VAL A 284 -11.61 24.45 -14.57
CA VAL A 284 -10.38 25.22 -14.84
C VAL A 284 -10.04 25.21 -16.33
N TYR A 285 -10.19 24.07 -17.01
CA TYR A 285 -9.98 23.97 -18.47
C TYR A 285 -10.99 24.81 -19.26
N VAL A 286 -12.26 24.89 -18.84
CA VAL A 286 -13.25 25.79 -19.46
C VAL A 286 -12.83 27.25 -19.29
N VAL A 287 -12.54 27.70 -18.06
CA VAL A 287 -12.18 29.11 -17.77
C VAL A 287 -10.89 29.52 -18.50
N THR A 288 -9.88 28.66 -18.58
CA THR A 288 -8.64 28.96 -19.30
C THR A 288 -8.85 29.03 -20.82
N SER A 289 -9.77 28.23 -21.37
CA SER A 289 -10.16 28.34 -22.79
C SER A 289 -10.90 29.65 -23.10
N GLU A 290 -11.84 30.08 -22.25
CA GLU A 290 -12.58 31.34 -22.40
C GLU A 290 -11.68 32.56 -22.27
N THR A 291 -10.73 32.53 -21.33
CA THR A 291 -9.75 33.61 -21.11
C THR A 291 -8.82 33.78 -22.32
N SER A 292 -8.52 32.70 -23.04
CA SER A 292 -7.70 32.71 -24.26
C SER A 292 -8.48 33.18 -25.51
N ALA A 293 -9.82 33.15 -25.45
CA ALA A 293 -10.70 33.47 -26.59
C ALA A 293 -11.11 34.96 -26.70
N GLN A 294 -10.86 35.79 -25.67
CA GLN A 294 -11.22 37.21 -25.69
C GLN A 294 -10.20 38.08 -26.46
N ALA A 295 -10.33 38.09 -27.79
CA ALA A 295 -9.85 39.16 -28.68
C ALA A 295 -11.06 39.94 -29.24
N PRO A 296 -10.94 41.24 -29.57
CA PRO A 296 -12.07 42.16 -29.63
C PRO A 296 -12.97 42.01 -30.86
N ASP A 297 -14.24 42.42 -30.67
CA ASP A 297 -15.37 42.30 -31.60
C ASP A 297 -15.08 42.66 -33.07
N GLY A 298 -15.57 41.78 -33.96
CA GLY A 298 -15.75 42.06 -35.38
C GLY A 298 -17.10 41.52 -35.85
N ASP A 299 -18.05 42.43 -36.14
CA ASP A 299 -19.42 42.12 -36.55
C ASP A 299 -19.49 41.00 -37.62
N THR A 300 -20.32 39.99 -37.40
CA THR A 300 -20.87 39.18 -38.50
C THR A 300 -22.30 38.72 -38.24
N HIS A 301 -23.11 38.80 -39.30
CA HIS A 301 -24.57 38.67 -39.29
C HIS A 301 -25.02 37.20 -39.09
N PRO A 302 -26.14 36.93 -38.40
CA PRO A 302 -26.70 35.60 -38.30
C PRO A 302 -27.38 35.20 -39.62
N ASP A 303 -26.85 34.19 -40.29
CA ASP A 303 -27.59 33.19 -41.10
C ASP A 303 -26.55 32.40 -41.91
N ASP A 304 -26.20 31.19 -41.44
CA ASP A 304 -26.16 30.02 -42.33
C ASP A 304 -26.09 28.69 -41.54
N ILE A 305 -26.55 27.64 -42.21
CA ILE A 305 -26.86 26.32 -41.65
C ILE A 305 -25.72 25.34 -41.96
N ASP A 306 -25.17 24.65 -40.96
CA ASP A 306 -25.12 23.17 -40.95
C ASP A 306 -24.45 22.59 -39.69
N LYS A 307 -25.25 21.94 -38.84
CA LYS A 307 -24.79 21.31 -37.59
C LYS A 307 -24.56 19.80 -37.81
N ALA A 308 -23.64 19.47 -38.71
CA ALA A 308 -23.44 18.08 -39.18
C ALA A 308 -21.96 17.61 -39.27
N GLY A 309 -20.98 18.44 -38.88
CA GLY A 309 -19.54 18.13 -38.98
C GLY A 309 -18.77 18.01 -37.65
N GLN A 310 -19.46 17.96 -36.51
CA GLN A 310 -18.81 18.17 -35.19
C GLN A 310 -18.02 16.99 -34.54
N PRO A 311 -18.18 15.68 -34.88
CA PRO A 311 -17.50 14.63 -34.11
C PRO A 311 -15.98 14.57 -34.33
N GLU A 312 -15.49 14.77 -35.55
CA GLU A 312 -14.04 14.73 -35.82
C GLU A 312 -13.29 15.94 -35.22
N LEU A 313 -13.91 17.13 -35.27
CA LEU A 313 -13.38 18.34 -34.63
C LEU A 313 -13.32 18.22 -33.10
N SER A 314 -14.32 17.58 -32.47
CA SER A 314 -14.29 17.28 -31.04
C SER A 314 -13.19 16.28 -30.71
N SER A 315 -13.08 15.18 -31.46
CA SER A 315 -12.07 14.14 -31.24
C SER A 315 -10.63 14.65 -31.41
N LEU A 316 -10.39 15.56 -32.36
CA LEU A 316 -9.09 16.22 -32.52
C LEU A 316 -8.75 17.14 -31.35
N ALA A 317 -9.73 17.92 -30.85
CA ALA A 317 -9.54 18.78 -29.69
C ALA A 317 -9.29 17.95 -28.40
N ASP A 318 -10.03 16.86 -28.21
CA ASP A 318 -9.84 15.93 -27.09
C ASP A 318 -8.44 15.30 -27.13
N ALA A 319 -7.98 14.86 -28.31
CA ALA A 319 -6.62 14.31 -28.47
C ALA A 319 -5.52 15.35 -28.20
N GLU A 320 -5.72 16.61 -28.59
CA GLU A 320 -4.77 17.69 -28.29
C GLU A 320 -4.74 18.04 -26.79
N ASN A 321 -5.91 18.08 -26.13
CA ASN A 321 -6.02 18.34 -24.70
C ASN A 321 -5.40 17.19 -23.88
N LEU A 322 -5.65 15.95 -24.28
CA LEU A 322 -5.06 14.75 -23.70
C LEU A 322 -3.53 14.74 -23.86
N ALA A 323 -3.00 15.13 -25.03
CA ALA A 323 -1.56 15.25 -25.24
C ALA A 323 -0.93 16.31 -24.33
N LYS A 324 -1.58 17.46 -24.12
CA LYS A 324 -1.15 18.49 -23.16
C LYS A 324 -1.19 17.97 -21.72
N TYR A 325 -2.26 17.28 -21.35
CA TYR A 325 -2.46 16.66 -20.04
C TYR A 325 -1.35 15.66 -19.69
N VAL A 326 -1.01 14.76 -20.64
CA VAL A 326 0.09 13.80 -20.49
C VAL A 326 1.44 14.52 -20.46
N SER A 327 1.67 15.51 -21.33
CA SER A 327 2.93 16.27 -21.37
C SER A 327 3.23 16.98 -20.05
N MET A 328 2.23 17.60 -19.42
CA MET A 328 2.40 18.25 -18.11
C MET A 328 2.80 17.25 -17.02
N ARG A 329 2.19 16.06 -17.03
CA ARG A 329 2.50 14.98 -16.07
C ARG A 329 3.82 14.26 -16.39
N GLU A 330 4.28 14.31 -17.63
CA GLU A 330 5.64 13.89 -18.01
C GLU A 330 6.71 14.83 -17.44
N GLU A 331 6.43 16.13 -17.28
CA GLU A 331 7.34 17.07 -16.60
C GLU A 331 7.42 16.80 -15.10
N MET A 332 6.28 16.52 -14.45
CA MET A 332 6.22 16.09 -13.04
C MET A 332 7.02 14.79 -12.83
N TYR A 333 6.74 13.77 -13.66
CA TYR A 333 7.46 12.51 -13.71
C TYR A 333 8.99 12.70 -13.84
N LYS A 334 9.45 13.54 -14.78
CA LYS A 334 10.89 13.81 -14.96
C LYS A 334 11.52 14.42 -13.72
N LYS A 335 10.88 15.41 -13.09
CA LYS A 335 11.36 16.02 -11.85
C LYS A 335 11.45 14.99 -10.71
N ALA A 336 10.46 14.11 -10.60
CA ALA A 336 10.47 13.04 -9.61
C ALA A 336 11.55 11.97 -9.90
N LYS A 337 11.81 11.61 -11.17
CA LYS A 337 12.94 10.74 -11.57
C LYS A 337 14.31 11.36 -11.33
N GLU A 338 14.45 12.67 -11.54
CA GLU A 338 15.68 13.41 -11.23
C GLU A 338 15.99 13.30 -9.72
N TYR A 339 15.01 13.61 -8.87
CA TYR A 339 15.14 13.48 -7.42
C TYR A 339 15.33 12.02 -6.95
N GLU A 340 14.61 11.05 -7.54
CA GLU A 340 14.83 9.61 -7.32
C GLU A 340 16.29 9.23 -7.58
N SER A 341 16.91 9.76 -8.65
CA SER A 341 18.29 9.45 -8.99
C SER A 341 19.33 9.95 -7.96
N GLU A 342 18.98 10.94 -7.15
CA GLU A 342 19.80 11.45 -6.05
C GLU A 342 19.62 10.62 -4.78
N ILE A 343 18.39 10.19 -4.47
CA ILE A 343 18.08 9.44 -3.22
C ILE A 343 18.24 7.92 -3.32
N ILE A 344 18.13 7.32 -4.51
CA ILE A 344 18.07 5.86 -4.70
C ILE A 344 19.26 5.10 -4.11
N GLY A 345 20.44 5.73 -4.05
CA GLY A 345 21.62 5.15 -3.40
C GLY A 345 21.44 4.92 -1.91
N PHE A 346 20.81 5.87 -1.21
CA PHE A 346 20.50 5.75 0.22
C PHE A 346 19.36 4.76 0.46
N GLU A 347 18.30 4.85 -0.36
CA GLU A 347 17.11 3.99 -0.25
C GLU A 347 17.42 2.51 -0.41
N LEU A 348 18.27 2.14 -1.38
CA LEU A 348 18.69 0.75 -1.60
C LEU A 348 19.67 0.25 -0.54
N ALA A 349 20.33 1.14 0.20
CA ALA A 349 21.21 0.78 1.30
C ALA A 349 20.46 0.52 2.62
N ILE A 350 19.23 1.03 2.78
CA ILE A 350 18.34 0.69 3.91
C ILE A 350 17.85 -0.75 3.75
N ARG A 351 18.37 -1.68 4.56
CA ARG A 351 17.91 -3.09 4.53
C ARG A 351 16.70 -3.31 5.42
N ARG A 352 16.62 -2.56 6.53
CA ARG A 352 15.53 -2.66 7.50
C ARG A 352 14.79 -1.33 7.68
N PRO A 353 13.75 -1.05 6.86
CA PRO A 353 12.94 0.18 6.94
C PRO A 353 11.91 0.17 8.08
N TYR A 354 12.03 -0.75 9.04
CA TYR A 354 11.07 -0.93 10.13
C TYR A 354 11.77 -1.11 11.47
N PHE A 355 11.06 -0.81 12.55
CA PHE A 355 11.59 -0.99 13.90
C PHE A 355 11.84 -2.47 14.22
N HIS A 356 13.03 -2.75 14.76
CA HIS A 356 13.37 -4.04 15.35
C HIS A 356 14.43 -3.81 16.45
N VAL A 357 14.26 -4.48 17.58
CA VAL A 357 15.15 -4.42 18.76
C VAL A 357 16.63 -4.78 18.53
N LYS A 358 17.00 -5.37 17.38
CA LYS A 358 18.41 -5.63 17.05
C LYS A 358 19.06 -4.32 16.60
N PRO A 359 20.26 -3.94 17.07
CA PRO A 359 20.94 -2.75 16.59
C PRO A 359 21.18 -2.84 15.07
N LEU A 360 21.16 -1.69 14.40
CA LEU A 360 21.61 -1.59 13.00
C LEU A 360 23.13 -1.81 12.93
N ASP A 361 23.63 -2.27 11.79
CA ASP A 361 25.08 -2.34 11.55
C ASP A 361 25.65 -0.93 11.28
N ASN A 362 26.97 -0.76 11.44
CA ASN A 362 27.60 0.55 11.21
C ASN A 362 27.34 1.10 9.79
N PRO A 363 27.44 0.30 8.70
CA PRO A 363 27.05 0.75 7.36
C PRO A 363 25.62 1.28 7.26
N GLU A 364 24.63 0.62 7.85
CA GLU A 364 23.25 1.11 7.86
C GLU A 364 23.12 2.42 8.65
N LEU A 365 23.78 2.56 9.80
CA LEU A 365 23.80 3.80 10.58
C LEU A 365 24.51 4.95 9.85
N GLU A 366 25.64 4.69 9.19
CA GLU A 366 26.36 5.67 8.37
C GLU A 366 25.52 6.12 7.16
N ASN A 367 24.77 5.20 6.55
CA ASN A 367 23.81 5.51 5.48
C ASN A 367 22.68 6.42 5.98
N TRP A 368 22.03 6.07 7.10
CA TRP A 368 20.95 6.89 7.68
C TRP A 368 21.43 8.29 8.04
N HIS A 369 22.58 8.43 8.71
CA HIS A 369 23.14 9.75 8.98
C HIS A 369 23.40 10.53 7.69
N SER A 370 24.03 9.91 6.69
CA SER A 370 24.36 10.57 5.41
C SER A 370 23.12 10.98 4.61
N TYR A 371 22.03 10.21 4.71
CA TYR A 371 20.77 10.49 4.04
C TYR A 371 20.02 11.63 4.72
N LEU A 372 19.92 11.63 6.06
CA LEU A 372 19.36 12.74 6.82
C LEU A 372 20.16 14.03 6.56
N ASP A 373 21.50 13.94 6.56
CA ASP A 373 22.40 15.03 6.18
C ASP A 373 22.14 15.55 4.76
N PHE A 374 21.70 14.70 3.82
CA PHE A 374 21.35 15.12 2.47
C PHE A 374 20.01 15.87 2.47
N ILE A 375 18.96 15.30 3.08
CA ILE A 375 17.64 15.92 3.13
C ILE A 375 17.65 17.24 3.91
N GLU A 376 18.36 17.35 5.03
CA GLU A 376 18.49 18.61 5.80
C GLU A 376 19.17 19.75 5.01
N LYS A 377 19.91 19.44 3.93
CA LYS A 377 20.55 20.43 3.06
C LYS A 377 19.67 20.87 1.89
N GLU A 378 18.65 20.09 1.53
CA GLU A 378 17.57 20.59 0.67
C GLU A 378 16.60 21.41 1.55
N GLU A 379 16.41 22.69 1.22
CA GLU A 379 15.57 23.61 2.03
C GLU A 379 14.06 23.29 2.00
N ASP A 380 13.65 22.10 1.54
CA ASP A 380 12.28 21.62 1.44
C ASP A 380 12.00 20.48 2.43
N ILE A 381 11.84 20.86 3.71
CA ILE A 381 11.64 19.97 4.87
C ILE A 381 10.41 19.04 4.68
N ASN A 382 9.51 19.34 3.74
CA ASN A 382 8.35 18.50 3.42
C ASN A 382 8.70 17.25 2.58
N LYS A 383 9.94 17.12 2.09
CA LYS A 383 10.41 15.96 1.30
C LYS A 383 11.04 14.84 2.15
N LEU A 384 10.99 14.92 3.48
CA LEU A 384 11.53 13.87 4.34
C LEU A 384 10.88 12.51 4.01
N PRO A 385 11.68 11.49 3.62
CA PRO A 385 11.28 10.10 3.80
C PRO A 385 11.33 9.83 5.31
N LEU A 386 10.19 9.44 5.89
CA LEU A 386 9.98 9.32 7.34
C LEU A 386 9.91 7.85 7.78
#